data_AF-X0VIW5-F1
#
_entry.id   AF-X0VIW5-F1
#
_cell.length_a   1.000
_cell.length_b   1.000
_cell.length_c   1.000
_cell.angle_alpha   90.00
_cell.angle_beta   90.00
_cell.angle_gamma   90.00
#
_symmetry.space_group_name_H-M   'P 1'
#
loop_
_entity.id
_entity.type
_entity.pdbx_description
1 polymer ?
#
loop_
_entity_poly.entity_id
_entity_poly.type
_entity_poly.pdbx_seq_one_letter_code
_entity_poly.pdbx_strand_id
1 'polypeptide(L)'
;MKTKTIIILSVVVMAGLLSATGLVVWNRYFRVYYGYKPLEFSKETWAAADAEHRGYMLNDLLKKHRLKGMTYDDVIDLLGKPDREHVDKTTGRVSSIHYGVGYLGMNPRAPLVFSSIFIINFDEQAKVEMFVVDS
;
A
#
# COMPACT_ATOMS: atom_id res chain seq x y z
N MET A 1 9.54 -53.63 -10.48
CA MET A 1 9.05 -52.75 -11.58
C MET A 1 8.14 -51.63 -11.06
N LYS A 2 7.09 -51.94 -10.27
CA LYS A 2 6.13 -50.96 -9.74
C LYS A 2 6.75 -49.78 -8.94
N THR A 3 7.76 -50.04 -8.11
CA THR A 3 8.40 -49.00 -7.26
C THR A 3 9.12 -47.92 -8.06
N LYS A 4 9.80 -48.28 -9.16
CA LYS A 4 10.49 -47.31 -10.03
C LYS A 4 9.49 -46.41 -10.75
N THR A 5 8.38 -46.98 -11.22
CA THR A 5 7.30 -46.22 -11.88
C THR A 5 6.63 -45.24 -10.92
N ILE A 6 6.38 -45.63 -9.66
CA ILE A 6 5.82 -44.75 -8.62
C ILE A 6 6.77 -43.59 -8.32
N ILE A 7 8.06 -43.85 -8.15
CA ILE A 7 9.06 -42.79 -7.87
C ILE A 7 9.12 -41.78 -9.02
N ILE A 8 9.15 -42.25 -10.28
CA ILE A 8 9.18 -41.37 -11.46
C ILE A 8 7.92 -40.50 -11.51
N LEU A 9 6.73 -41.07 -11.28
CA LEU A 9 5.47 -40.33 -11.24
C LEU A 9 5.47 -39.26 -10.14
N SER A 10 5.94 -39.58 -8.94
CA SER A 10 6.03 -38.63 -7.83
C SER A 10 6.97 -37.47 -8.13
N VAL A 11 8.11 -37.73 -8.77
CA VAL A 11 9.07 -36.69 -9.18
C VAL A 11 8.46 -35.76 -10.24
N VAL A 12 7.76 -36.32 -11.24
CA VAL A 12 7.09 -35.52 -12.28
C VAL A 12 5.97 -34.66 -11.70
N VAL A 13 5.17 -35.20 -10.78
CA VAL A 13 4.11 -34.44 -10.09
C VAL A 13 4.71 -33.32 -9.24
N MET A 14 5.76 -33.59 -8.46
CA MET A 14 6.44 -32.54 -7.69
C MET A 14 7.05 -31.47 -8.60
N ALA A 15 7.70 -31.85 -9.70
CA ALA A 15 8.25 -30.89 -10.66
C ALA A 15 7.15 -30.01 -11.29
N GLY A 16 6.00 -30.61 -11.62
CA GLY A 16 4.83 -29.88 -12.12
C GLY A 16 4.27 -28.89 -11.10
N LEU A 17 4.13 -29.30 -9.83
CA LEU A 17 3.66 -28.45 -8.75
C LEU A 17 4.63 -27.29 -8.47
N LEU A 18 5.93 -27.55 -8.43
CA LEU A 18 6.98 -26.53 -8.23
C LEU A 18 7.02 -25.53 -9.40
N SER A 19 6.80 -25.99 -10.63
CA SER A 19 6.76 -25.13 -11.81
C SER A 19 5.51 -24.24 -11.80
N ALA A 20 4.36 -24.79 -11.42
CA ALA A 20 3.11 -24.04 -11.32
C ALA A 20 3.19 -22.98 -10.20
N THR A 21 3.72 -23.32 -9.03
CA THR A 21 3.93 -22.34 -7.95
C THR A 21 4.95 -21.29 -8.34
N GLY A 22 6.05 -21.69 -8.99
CA GLY A 22 7.05 -20.77 -9.55
C GLY A 22 6.46 -19.78 -10.53
N LEU A 23 5.61 -20.23 -11.47
CA LEU A 23 4.92 -19.36 -12.43
C LEU A 23 3.93 -18.41 -11.76
N VAL A 24 3.18 -18.86 -10.76
CA VAL A 24 2.26 -18.01 -10.00
C VAL A 24 3.03 -16.93 -9.23
N VAL A 25 4.12 -17.30 -8.56
CA VAL A 25 4.99 -16.35 -7.84
C VAL A 25 5.64 -15.37 -8.82
N TRP A 26 6.16 -15.86 -9.94
CA TRP A 26 6.76 -15.03 -10.99
C TRP A 26 5.77 -14.05 -11.59
N ASN A 27 4.57 -14.50 -11.99
CA ASN A 27 3.56 -13.63 -12.59
C ASN A 27 3.07 -12.58 -11.59
N ARG A 28 2.91 -12.96 -10.31
CA ARG A 28 2.61 -11.99 -9.25
C ARG A 28 3.75 -10.98 -9.09
N TYR A 29 4.99 -11.44 -8.99
CA TYR A 29 6.18 -10.59 -8.90
C TYR A 29 6.29 -9.63 -10.09
N PHE A 30 6.07 -10.12 -11.32
CA PHE A 30 6.12 -9.31 -12.54
C PHE A 30 5.02 -8.24 -12.54
N ARG A 31 3.80 -8.58 -12.15
CA ARG A 31 2.71 -7.60 -12.02
C ARG A 31 3.00 -6.58 -10.92
N VAL A 32 3.63 -7.01 -9.83
CA VAL A 32 4.07 -6.11 -8.74
C VAL A 32 5.11 -5.11 -9.25
N TYR A 33 6.10 -5.58 -10.00
CA TYR A 33 7.24 -4.76 -10.42
C TYR A 33 6.93 -3.87 -11.63
N TYR A 34 6.19 -4.37 -12.62
CA TYR A 34 5.91 -3.66 -13.87
C TYR A 34 4.50 -3.04 -13.93
N GLY A 35 3.62 -3.35 -12.99
CA GLY A 35 2.28 -2.75 -12.90
C GLY A 35 2.29 -1.36 -12.26
N TYR A 36 3.38 -0.96 -11.57
CA TYR A 36 3.49 0.37 -11.01
C TYR A 36 3.57 1.43 -12.11
N LYS A 37 2.55 2.28 -12.16
CA LYS A 37 2.53 3.46 -13.02
C LYS A 37 2.35 4.69 -12.13
N PRO A 38 3.39 5.53 -11.94
CA PRO A 38 3.22 6.80 -11.24
C PRO A 38 2.10 7.62 -11.88
N LEU A 39 1.20 8.14 -11.06
CA LEU A 39 0.13 9.02 -11.48
C LEU A 39 0.32 10.39 -10.83
N GLU A 40 -0.13 11.43 -11.52
CA GLU A 40 -0.20 12.76 -10.92
C GLU A 40 -1.29 12.78 -9.84
N PHE A 41 -1.02 13.50 -8.75
CA PHE A 41 -2.00 13.66 -7.70
C PHE A 41 -3.12 14.61 -8.15
N SER A 42 -4.37 14.18 -7.96
CA SER A 42 -5.58 15.00 -8.03
C SER A 42 -6.44 14.69 -6.81
N LYS A 43 -7.04 15.72 -6.21
CA LYS A 43 -7.93 15.57 -5.05
C LYS A 43 -9.12 14.66 -5.38
N GLU A 44 -9.74 14.92 -6.53
CA GLU A 44 -10.91 14.21 -7.03
C GLU A 44 -10.60 12.74 -7.30
N THR A 45 -9.45 12.50 -7.93
CA THR A 45 -9.00 11.14 -8.28
C THR A 45 -8.61 10.37 -7.02
N TRP A 46 -7.92 11.02 -6.07
CA TRP A 46 -7.54 10.42 -4.79
C TRP A 46 -8.75 10.00 -3.94
N ALA A 47 -9.74 10.89 -3.83
CA ALA A 47 -10.95 10.63 -3.05
C ALA A 47 -11.77 9.45 -3.61
N ALA A 48 -11.82 9.31 -4.94
CA ALA A 48 -12.52 8.22 -5.63
C ALA A 48 -11.69 6.92 -5.76
N ALA A 49 -10.38 7.00 -5.57
CA ALA A 49 -9.47 5.88 -5.76
C ALA A 49 -9.58 4.83 -4.64
N ASP A 50 -9.37 3.57 -5.02
CA ASP A 50 -9.04 2.51 -4.08
C ASP A 50 -7.60 2.66 -3.54
N ALA A 51 -7.22 1.79 -2.60
CA ALA A 51 -5.89 1.85 -1.99
C ALA A 51 -4.76 1.72 -3.02
N GLU A 52 -4.91 0.86 -4.04
CA GLU A 52 -3.87 0.64 -5.05
C GLU A 52 -3.62 1.89 -5.89
N HIS A 53 -4.69 2.52 -6.37
CA HIS A 53 -4.60 3.74 -7.16
C HIS A 53 -4.10 4.95 -6.34
N ARG A 54 -4.45 5.04 -5.05
CA ARG A 54 -3.84 6.04 -4.13
C ARG A 54 -2.33 5.84 -4.03
N GLY A 55 -1.85 4.59 -3.98
CA GLY A 55 -0.43 4.27 -4.01
C GLY A 55 0.33 4.79 -5.23
N TYR A 56 -0.33 4.84 -6.38
CA TYR A 56 0.25 5.39 -7.61
C TYR A 56 0.39 6.91 -7.59
N MET A 57 -0.48 7.62 -6.87
CA MET A 57 -0.46 9.07 -6.72
C MET A 57 0.37 9.56 -5.54
N LEU A 58 0.58 8.71 -4.52
CA LEU A 58 1.18 9.10 -3.24
C LEU A 58 2.57 9.73 -3.40
N ASN A 59 3.40 9.21 -4.30
CA ASN A 59 4.72 9.79 -4.56
C ASN A 59 4.64 11.22 -5.14
N ASP A 60 3.65 11.52 -5.97
CA ASP A 60 3.43 12.86 -6.51
C ASP A 60 2.88 13.81 -5.44
N LEU A 61 1.91 13.32 -4.63
CA LEU A 61 1.37 14.02 -3.47
C LEU A 61 2.49 14.49 -2.53
N LEU A 62 3.35 13.56 -2.09
CA LEU A 62 4.43 13.86 -1.12
C LEU A 62 5.52 14.77 -1.69
N LYS A 63 5.71 14.79 -3.01
CA LYS A 63 6.68 15.68 -3.67
C LYS A 63 6.15 17.09 -3.89
N LYS A 64 4.89 17.23 -4.29
CA LYS A 64 4.30 18.51 -4.69
C LYS A 64 3.57 19.22 -3.54
N HIS A 65 3.08 18.49 -2.55
CA HIS A 65 2.29 19.05 -1.45
C HIS A 65 3.01 18.91 -0.11
N ARG A 66 3.19 20.04 0.58
CA ARG A 66 3.77 20.07 1.93
C ARG A 66 2.68 19.81 2.97
N LEU A 67 2.55 18.56 3.39
CA LEU A 67 1.56 18.17 4.40
C LEU A 67 1.90 18.68 5.81
N LYS A 68 3.19 18.77 6.14
CA LYS A 68 3.64 19.17 7.49
C LYS A 68 3.13 20.57 7.84
N GLY A 69 2.41 20.68 8.95
CA GLY A 69 1.82 21.91 9.46
C GLY A 69 0.38 22.19 9.00
N MET A 70 -0.18 21.38 8.08
CA MET A 70 -1.60 21.45 7.70
C MET A 70 -2.49 21.08 8.89
N THR A 71 -3.66 21.70 9.00
CA THR A 71 -4.67 21.29 9.98
C THR A 71 -5.39 20.01 9.53
N TYR A 72 -6.15 19.39 10.42
CA TYR A 72 -7.04 18.28 10.04
C TYR A 72 -7.95 18.67 8.86
N ASP A 73 -8.62 19.83 8.94
CA ASP A 73 -9.53 20.29 7.89
C ASP A 73 -8.82 20.51 6.56
N ASP A 74 -7.60 21.08 6.57
CA ASP A 74 -6.79 21.25 5.35
C ASP A 74 -6.45 19.89 4.71
N VAL A 75 -6.15 18.89 5.53
CA VAL A 75 -5.83 17.54 5.04
C VAL A 75 -7.08 16.85 4.49
N ILE A 76 -8.24 17.02 5.12
CA ILE A 76 -9.51 16.49 4.62
C ILE A 76 -9.93 17.20 3.33
N ASP A 77 -9.72 18.52 3.22
CA ASP A 77 -9.96 19.26 1.98
C ASP A 77 -9.04 18.80 0.84
N LEU A 78 -7.82 18.36 1.16
CA LEU A 78 -6.86 17.87 0.17
C LEU A 78 -7.10 16.41 -0.22
N LEU A 79 -7.32 15.52 0.76
CA LEU A 79 -7.30 14.06 0.58
C LEU A 79 -8.67 13.40 0.71
N GLY A 80 -9.69 14.18 1.05
CA GLY A 80 -11.02 13.65 1.34
C GLY A 80 -11.07 12.91 2.68
N LYS A 81 -12.09 12.06 2.83
CA LYS A 81 -12.32 11.29 4.05
C LYS A 81 -11.30 10.15 4.19
N PRO A 82 -10.68 9.95 5.37
CA PRO A 82 -9.77 8.84 5.61
C PRO A 82 -10.52 7.51 5.76
N ASP A 83 -9.79 6.41 5.59
CA ASP A 83 -10.33 5.07 5.79
C ASP A 83 -10.48 4.75 7.28
N ARG A 84 -9.59 5.30 8.12
CA ARG A 84 -9.70 5.26 9.58
C ARG A 84 -9.24 6.57 10.21
N GLU A 85 -9.87 6.90 11.33
CA GLU A 85 -9.55 8.04 12.16
C GLU A 85 -9.40 7.60 13.62
N HIS A 86 -8.35 8.08 14.27
CA HIS A 86 -8.09 7.83 15.68
C HIS A 86 -8.25 9.12 16.46
N VAL A 87 -9.12 9.06 17.46
CA VAL A 87 -9.40 10.18 18.37
C VAL A 87 -8.74 9.90 19.71
N ASP A 88 -7.99 10.86 20.21
CA ASP A 88 -7.45 10.82 21.56
C ASP A 88 -8.60 10.87 22.58
N LYS A 89 -8.65 9.87 23.47
CA LYS A 89 -9.75 9.71 24.43
C LYS A 89 -9.77 10.77 25.52
N THR A 90 -8.65 11.44 25.77
CA THR A 90 -8.48 12.45 26.82
C THR A 90 -8.89 13.82 26.31
N THR A 91 -8.48 14.16 25.09
CA THR A 91 -8.71 15.50 24.50
C THR A 91 -9.91 15.55 23.57
N GLY A 92 -10.39 14.39 23.09
CA GLY A 92 -11.45 14.28 22.08
C GLY A 92 -11.04 14.73 20.68
N ARG A 93 -9.74 14.99 20.45
CA ARG A 93 -9.20 15.46 19.16
C ARG A 93 -8.66 14.31 18.32
N VAL A 94 -8.65 14.49 17.01
CA VAL A 94 -8.03 13.53 16.07
C VAL A 94 -6.53 13.52 16.28
N SER A 95 -5.97 12.36 16.62
CA SER A 95 -4.53 12.15 16.80
C SER A 95 -3.87 11.61 15.54
N SER A 96 -4.58 10.79 14.76
CA SER A 96 -4.08 10.32 13.45
C SER A 96 -5.19 9.92 12.49
N ILE A 97 -4.90 10.01 11.20
CA ILE A 97 -5.75 9.53 10.11
C ILE A 97 -4.98 8.62 9.17
N HIS A 98 -5.66 7.58 8.67
CA HIS A 98 -5.04 6.51 7.89
C HIS A 98 -5.71 6.38 6.53
N TYR A 99 -4.89 6.30 5.48
CA TYR A 99 -5.31 5.98 4.12
C TYR A 99 -4.62 4.68 3.68
N GLY A 100 -5.38 3.71 3.20
CA GLY A 100 -4.83 2.60 2.44
C GLY A 100 -4.20 3.14 1.16
N VAL A 101 -2.95 2.78 0.90
CA VAL A 101 -2.19 3.24 -0.28
C VAL A 101 -1.59 2.07 -1.07
N GLY A 102 -2.16 0.87 -0.88
CA GLY A 102 -1.81 -0.32 -1.64
C GLY A 102 -0.36 -0.73 -1.42
N TYR A 103 0.13 -1.71 -2.19
CA TYR A 103 1.49 -2.25 -2.04
C TYR A 103 2.41 -1.88 -3.22
N LEU A 104 1.84 -1.43 -4.33
CA LEU A 104 2.57 -1.25 -5.59
C LEU A 104 3.37 0.06 -5.65
N GLY A 105 3.27 0.93 -4.66
CA GLY A 105 3.83 2.28 -4.72
C GLY A 105 5.15 2.51 -3.99
N MET A 106 5.54 1.65 -3.05
CA MET A 106 6.66 1.96 -2.16
C MET A 106 7.33 0.71 -1.60
N ASN A 107 8.21 0.09 -2.39
CA ASN A 107 9.52 -0.44 -1.96
C ASN A 107 10.05 -1.44 -3.02
N PRO A 108 11.00 -1.05 -3.89
CA PRO A 108 11.58 -1.95 -4.89
C PRO A 108 12.37 -3.13 -4.28
N ARG A 109 12.56 -3.17 -2.96
CA ARG A 109 13.28 -4.21 -2.22
C ARG A 109 12.38 -5.18 -1.46
N ALA A 110 11.05 -4.99 -1.44
CA ALA A 110 10.12 -5.80 -0.64
C ALA A 110 8.92 -6.33 -1.46
N PRO A 111 9.11 -7.35 -2.31
CA PRO A 111 8.09 -7.84 -3.24
C PRO A 111 6.92 -8.64 -2.63
N LEU A 112 6.83 -8.74 -1.30
CA LEU A 112 5.86 -9.60 -0.59
C LEU A 112 5.03 -8.85 0.47
N VAL A 113 5.09 -7.52 0.50
CA VAL A 113 4.21 -6.75 1.37
C VAL A 113 2.89 -6.52 0.65
N PHE A 114 1.77 -6.86 1.29
CA PHE A 114 0.46 -6.92 0.62
C PHE A 114 -0.44 -5.70 0.87
N SER A 115 -0.05 -4.80 1.78
CA SER A 115 -0.79 -3.58 2.07
C SER A 115 0.10 -2.54 2.72
N SER A 116 0.15 -1.31 2.18
CA SER A 116 0.73 -0.19 2.90
C SER A 116 -0.35 0.81 3.33
N ILE A 117 -0.12 1.41 4.50
CA ILE A 117 -0.98 2.43 5.08
C ILE A 117 -0.18 3.73 5.15
N PHE A 118 -0.78 4.79 4.63
CA PHE A 118 -0.30 6.15 4.80
C PHE A 118 -0.93 6.76 6.04
N ILE A 119 -0.11 6.97 7.06
CA ILE A 119 -0.52 7.47 8.38
C ILE A 119 -0.08 8.93 8.49
N ILE A 120 -1.01 9.80 8.85
CA ILE A 120 -0.76 11.22 9.15
C ILE A 120 -1.06 11.44 10.63
N ASN A 121 -0.07 11.90 11.40
CA ASN A 121 -0.19 12.19 12.82
C ASN A 121 -0.31 13.69 13.06
N PHE A 122 -1.17 14.07 13.99
CA PHE A 122 -1.40 15.46 14.40
C PHE A 122 -0.78 15.74 15.77
N ASP A 123 -0.19 16.92 15.91
CA ASP A 123 0.31 17.44 17.18
C ASP A 123 -0.84 17.91 18.10
N GLU A 124 -0.49 18.38 19.30
CA GLU A 124 -1.44 18.93 20.27
C GLU A 124 -2.19 20.17 19.74
N GLN A 125 -1.63 20.86 18.74
CA GLN A 125 -2.23 22.00 18.05
C GLN A 125 -3.10 21.59 16.85
N ALA A 126 -3.36 20.29 16.68
CA ALA A 126 -4.13 19.71 15.59
C ALA A 126 -3.54 19.97 14.20
N LYS A 127 -2.20 20.04 14.10
CA LYS A 127 -1.45 20.19 12.85
C LYS A 127 -0.63 18.95 12.55
N VAL A 128 -0.41 18.66 11.27
CA VAL A 128 0.41 17.52 10.86
C VAL A 128 1.85 17.69 11.35
N GLU A 129 2.27 16.83 12.27
CA GLU A 129 3.63 16.78 12.79
C GLU A 129 4.52 15.91 11.89
N MET A 130 4.01 14.71 11.59
CA MET A 130 4.72 13.67 10.88
C MET A 130 3.76 12.78 10.09
N PHE A 131 4.30 12.13 9.07
CA PHE A 131 3.59 11.11 8.31
C PHE A 131 4.52 9.95 8.01
N VAL A 132 3.96 8.75 7.95
CA VAL A 132 4.70 7.50 7.72
C VAL A 132 3.91 6.65 6.72
N VAL A 133 4.64 5.93 5.88
CA VAL A 133 4.08 4.85 5.05
C VAL A 133 4.51 3.54 5.69
N ASP A 134 3.57 2.89 6.37
CA ASP A 134 3.79 1.62 7.06
C ASP A 134 3.40 0.45 6.14
N SER A 135 4.17 -0.63 6.13
CA SER A 135 4.07 -1.73 5.16
C SER A 135 3.87 -3.07 5.86
#